data_AF-A0A9Q1UX16-F1
#
_entry.id   AF-A0A9Q1UX16-F1
#
_cell.length_a   1.000
_cell.length_b   1.000
_cell.length_c   1.000
_cell.angle_alpha   90.00
_cell.angle_beta   90.00
_cell.angle_gamma   90.00
#
_symmetry.space_group_name_H-M   'P 1'
#
loop_
_entity.id
_entity.type
_entity.pdbx_description
1 polymer ?
#
loop_
_entity_poly.entity_id
_entity_poly.type
_entity_poly.pdbx_seq_one_letter_code
_entity_poly.pdbx_strand_id
1 'polypeptide(L)'
;MENCLNYVGIKYKSVKEYKHNINKTIEDMICNNERLTFAIIVKKSDITPFTINKYPELRKYILYKIKYYKEIQVINKKIYKSISSLLSSNKTLTFTSIASKCGFSLSTVYNNNYIKTKIRMELINNKNLK
;
A
#
# COMPACT_ATOMS: atom_id res chain seq x y z
N MET A 1 -31.03 13.74 -43.64
CA MET A 1 -30.20 14.16 -42.48
C MET A 1 -30.21 13.00 -41.51
N GLU A 2 -29.11 12.24 -41.48
CA GLU A 2 -28.95 11.09 -40.60
C GLU A 2 -28.86 11.55 -39.14
N ASN A 3 -29.62 10.90 -38.26
CA ASN A 3 -29.69 11.18 -36.83
C ASN A 3 -28.38 10.75 -36.15
N CYS A 4 -27.45 11.69 -35.98
CA CYS A 4 -26.16 11.48 -35.31
C CYS A 4 -26.24 11.50 -33.76
N LEU A 5 -27.28 10.92 -33.16
CA LEU A 5 -27.39 10.81 -31.69
C LEU A 5 -27.70 9.37 -31.29
N ASN A 6 -26.81 8.45 -31.66
CA ASN A 6 -26.66 7.21 -30.90
C ASN A 6 -26.11 7.59 -29.52
N TYR A 7 -27.03 7.83 -28.59
CA TYR A 7 -26.76 8.06 -27.17
C TYR A 7 -26.26 6.74 -26.57
N VAL A 8 -25.03 6.34 -26.92
CA VAL A 8 -24.28 5.35 -26.15
C VAL A 8 -24.06 6.03 -24.80
N GLY A 9 -24.95 5.78 -23.85
CA GLY A 9 -24.87 6.35 -22.52
C GLY A 9 -23.49 6.05 -21.95
N ILE A 10 -22.61 7.05 -21.95
CA ILE A 10 -21.28 6.95 -21.36
C ILE A 10 -21.52 6.77 -19.87
N LYS A 11 -21.53 5.51 -19.43
CA LYS A 11 -21.71 5.16 -18.03
C LYS A 11 -20.42 5.51 -17.32
N TYR A 12 -20.35 6.74 -16.80
CA TYR A 12 -19.22 7.18 -15.99
C TYR A 12 -19.12 6.31 -14.74
N LYS A 13 -17.91 5.83 -14.45
CA LYS A 13 -17.64 5.12 -13.20
C LYS A 13 -18.01 6.00 -12.01
N SER A 14 -18.53 5.38 -10.96
CA SER A 14 -18.76 6.07 -9.69
C SER A 14 -17.44 6.40 -8.98
N VAL A 15 -17.45 7.37 -8.06
CA VAL A 15 -16.27 7.68 -7.22
C VAL A 15 -15.81 6.44 -6.45
N LYS A 16 -16.72 5.56 -6.03
CA LYS A 16 -16.39 4.30 -5.36
C LYS A 16 -15.63 3.35 -6.29
N GLU A 17 -16.07 3.21 -7.53
CA GLU A 17 -15.39 2.38 -8.53
C GLU A 17 -14.00 2.92 -8.88
N TYR A 18 -13.84 4.24 -8.98
CA TYR A 18 -12.50 4.83 -9.16
C TYR A 18 -11.60 4.54 -7.96
N LYS A 19 -12.08 4.70 -6.72
CA LYS A 19 -11.31 4.37 -5.51
C LYS A 19 -10.92 2.90 -5.46
N HIS A 20 -11.81 1.99 -5.87
CA HIS A 20 -11.52 0.57 -5.97
C HIS A 20 -10.39 0.28 -6.96
N ASN A 21 -10.46 0.85 -8.17
CA ASN A 21 -9.41 0.69 -9.19
C ASN A 21 -8.08 1.27 -8.72
N ILE A 22 -8.08 2.43 -8.06
CA ILE A 22 -6.88 3.03 -7.48
C ILE A 22 -6.24 2.07 -6.46
N ASN A 23 -7.03 1.43 -5.59
CA ASN A 23 -6.48 0.49 -4.61
C ASN A 23 -5.85 -0.72 -5.28
N LYS A 24 -6.54 -1.34 -6.25
CA LYS A 24 -5.99 -2.46 -7.02
C LYS A 24 -4.69 -2.10 -7.72
N THR A 25 -4.67 -0.96 -8.43
CA THR A 25 -3.46 -0.47 -9.09
C THR A 25 -2.31 -0.31 -8.10
N ILE A 26 -2.56 0.24 -6.91
CA ILE A 26 -1.52 0.42 -5.90
C ILE A 26 -1.04 -0.92 -5.35
N GLU A 27 -1.95 -1.88 -5.10
CA GLU A 27 -1.60 -3.23 -4.66
C GLU A 27 -0.72 -3.94 -5.69
N ASP A 28 -1.12 -3.92 -6.97
CA ASP A 28 -0.33 -4.50 -8.07
C ASP A 28 1.05 -3.84 -8.18
N MET A 29 1.11 -2.51 -8.08
CA MET A 29 2.37 -1.78 -8.09
C MET A 29 3.28 -2.17 -6.92
N ILE A 30 2.71 -2.44 -5.73
CA ILE A 30 3.49 -2.88 -4.57
C ILE A 30 4.03 -4.30 -4.80
N CYS A 31 3.20 -5.21 -5.30
CA CYS A 31 3.60 -6.58 -5.64
C CYS A 31 4.75 -6.60 -6.66
N ASN A 32 4.71 -5.68 -7.62
CA ASN A 32 5.73 -5.56 -8.66
C ASN A 32 6.91 -4.64 -8.28
N ASN A 33 6.99 -4.19 -7.03
CA ASN A 33 8.03 -3.28 -6.53
C ASN A 33 8.19 -1.99 -7.35
N GLU A 34 7.08 -1.47 -7.87
CA GLU A 34 7.03 -0.26 -8.69
C GLU A 34 6.99 1.02 -7.86
N ARG A 35 7.41 2.13 -8.47
CA ARG A 35 7.41 3.45 -7.83
C ARG A 35 6.00 4.04 -7.72
N LEU A 36 5.52 4.23 -6.50
CA LEU A 36 4.24 4.90 -6.22
C LEU A 36 4.35 6.42 -6.42
N THR A 37 3.95 6.91 -7.60
CA THR A 37 3.78 8.34 -7.90
C THR A 37 2.38 8.63 -8.41
N PHE A 38 1.92 9.87 -8.20
CA PHE A 38 0.59 10.30 -8.63
C PHE A 38 0.38 10.07 -10.14
N ALA A 39 1.34 10.50 -10.97
CA ALA A 39 1.25 10.38 -12.42
C ALA A 39 1.13 8.92 -12.88
N ILE A 40 1.91 8.01 -12.29
CA ILE A 40 1.87 6.59 -12.66
C ILE A 40 0.54 5.96 -12.24
N ILE A 41 0.06 6.24 -11.02
CA ILE A 41 -1.20 5.67 -10.52
C ILE A 41 -2.39 6.17 -11.34
N VAL A 42 -2.43 7.46 -11.65
CA VAL A 42 -3.48 8.05 -12.50
C VAL A 42 -3.49 7.42 -13.88
N LYS A 43 -2.30 7.25 -14.50
CA LYS A 43 -2.15 6.58 -15.80
C LYS A 43 -2.63 5.13 -15.76
N LYS A 44 -2.18 4.34 -14.77
CA LYS A 44 -2.51 2.92 -14.64
C LYS A 44 -3.95 2.65 -14.20
N SER A 45 -4.62 3.64 -13.59
CA SER A 45 -6.02 3.52 -13.13
C SER A 45 -7.03 4.12 -14.11
N ASP A 46 -6.59 4.49 -15.32
CA ASP A 46 -7.40 5.17 -16.35
C ASP A 46 -8.10 6.44 -15.84
N ILE A 47 -7.41 7.22 -15.01
CA ILE A 47 -7.92 8.48 -14.50
C ILE A 47 -7.41 9.60 -15.40
N THR A 48 -8.33 10.35 -16.00
CA THR A 48 -7.98 11.49 -16.85
C THR A 48 -7.97 12.79 -16.05
N PRO A 49 -7.36 13.87 -16.57
CA PRO A 49 -7.50 15.21 -15.98
C PRO A 49 -8.97 15.63 -15.86
N PHE A 50 -9.81 15.27 -16.84
CA PHE A 50 -11.25 15.52 -16.79
C PHE A 50 -11.91 14.80 -15.59
N THR A 51 -11.57 13.53 -15.35
CA THR A 51 -12.06 12.78 -14.18
C THR A 51 -11.64 13.44 -12.86
N ILE A 52 -10.40 13.94 -12.76
CA ILE A 52 -9.93 14.67 -11.57
C ILE A 52 -10.66 16.00 -11.38
N ASN A 53 -10.91 16.74 -12.46
CA ASN A 53 -11.65 18.00 -12.40
C ASN A 53 -13.11 17.77 -11.97
N LYS A 54 -13.72 16.68 -12.46
CA LYS A 54 -15.08 16.26 -12.07
C LYS A 54 -15.15 15.74 -10.63
N TYR A 55 -14.10 15.08 -10.16
CA TYR A 55 -14.00 14.49 -8.80
C TYR A 55 -12.68 14.87 -8.11
N PRO A 56 -12.53 16.12 -7.62
CA PRO A 56 -11.28 16.60 -7.01
C PRO A 56 -10.84 15.80 -5.77
N GLU A 57 -11.77 15.15 -5.08
CA GLU A 57 -11.52 14.26 -3.96
C GLU A 57 -10.66 13.04 -4.33
N LEU A 58 -10.68 12.60 -5.60
CA LEU A 58 -9.81 11.53 -6.07
C LEU A 58 -8.34 11.93 -6.01
N ARG A 59 -8.03 13.20 -6.29
CA ARG A 59 -6.65 13.70 -6.16
C ARG A 59 -6.15 13.57 -4.73
N LYS A 60 -6.96 14.04 -3.77
CA LYS A 60 -6.64 13.93 -2.33
C LYS A 60 -6.51 12.46 -1.91
N TYR A 61 -7.41 11.60 -2.38
CA TYR A 61 -7.40 10.17 -2.08
C TYR A 61 -6.12 9.47 -2.57
N ILE A 62 -5.71 9.70 -3.83
CA ILE A 62 -4.50 9.11 -4.40
C ILE A 62 -3.27 9.55 -3.61
N LEU A 63 -3.14 10.84 -3.31
CA LEU A 63 -2.01 11.37 -2.54
C LEU A 63 -1.94 10.77 -1.14
N TYR A 64 -3.09 10.66 -0.46
CA TYR A 64 -3.19 10.01 0.85
C TYR A 64 -2.72 8.55 0.77
N LYS A 65 -3.21 7.79 -0.21
CA LYS A 65 -2.83 6.39 -0.40
C LYS A 65 -1.34 6.23 -0.71
N ILE A 66 -0.76 7.07 -1.57
CA ILE A 66 0.68 7.06 -1.85
C ILE A 66 1.48 7.24 -0.56
N LYS A 67 1.12 8.24 0.26
CA LYS A 67 1.80 8.49 1.53
C LYS A 67 1.72 7.27 2.45
N TYR A 68 0.50 6.77 2.66
CA TYR A 68 0.25 5.59 3.48
C TYR A 68 1.09 4.39 3.04
N TYR A 69 1.05 4.01 1.77
CA TYR A 69 1.77 2.82 1.32
C TYR A 69 3.29 3.00 1.28
N LYS A 70 3.81 4.21 1.08
CA LYS A 70 5.25 4.47 1.25
C LYS A 70 5.70 4.27 2.69
N GLU A 71 4.91 4.73 3.66
CA GLU A 71 5.18 4.49 5.08
C GLU A 71 5.18 2.98 5.38
N ILE A 72 4.20 2.26 4.84
CA ILE A 72 4.12 0.79 4.95
C ILE A 72 5.36 0.10 4.34
N GLN A 73 5.80 0.50 3.14
CA GLN A 73 6.99 -0.05 2.50
C GLN A 73 8.25 0.18 3.33
N VAL A 74 8.41 1.37 3.92
CA VAL A 74 9.54 1.68 4.80
C VAL A 74 9.51 0.79 6.05
N ILE A 75 8.33 0.65 6.68
CA ILE A 75 8.14 -0.22 7.85
C ILE A 75 8.50 -1.67 7.50
N ASN A 76 7.96 -2.20 6.40
CA ASN A 76 8.20 -3.57 5.96
C ASN A 76 9.70 -3.81 5.71
N LYS A 77 10.35 -2.92 4.97
CA LYS A 77 11.79 -3.01 4.71
C LYS A 77 12.60 -3.02 6.01
N LYS A 78 12.22 -2.20 7.00
CA LYS A 78 12.87 -2.15 8.31
C LYS A 78 12.70 -3.46 9.09
N ILE A 79 11.50 -4.02 9.08
CA ILE A 79 11.18 -5.31 9.72
C ILE A 79 11.98 -6.44 9.06
N TYR A 80 11.92 -6.55 7.73
CA TYR A 80 12.66 -7.57 6.99
C TYR A 80 14.17 -7.51 7.24
N LYS A 81 14.77 -6.32 7.12
CA LYS A 81 16.21 -6.14 7.39
C LYS A 81 16.57 -6.53 8.82
N SER A 82 15.71 -6.21 9.79
CA SER A 82 15.93 -6.56 11.20
C SER A 82 15.87 -8.06 11.44
N ILE A 83 14.90 -8.75 10.83
CA ILE A 83 14.78 -10.21 10.90
C ILE A 83 16.00 -10.88 10.25
N SER A 84 16.35 -10.50 9.02
CA SER A 84 17.51 -11.06 8.33
C SER A 84 18.79 -10.88 9.15
N SER A 85 18.98 -9.70 9.76
CA SER A 85 20.13 -9.45 10.64
C SER A 85 20.12 -10.29 11.92
N LEU A 86 18.96 -10.54 12.52
CA LEU A 86 18.86 -11.38 13.72
C LEU A 86 19.16 -12.85 13.39
N LEU A 87 18.62 -13.34 12.28
CA LEU A 87 18.87 -14.69 11.78
C LEU A 87 20.35 -14.89 11.43
N SER A 88 20.98 -13.96 10.71
CA SER A 88 22.41 -14.05 10.36
C SER A 88 23.33 -14.04 11.59
N SER A 89 22.85 -13.49 12.72
CA SER A 89 23.58 -13.48 13.99
C SER A 89 23.19 -14.63 14.92
N ASN A 90 22.48 -15.65 14.43
CA ASN A 90 21.96 -16.80 15.20
C ASN A 90 21.18 -16.38 16.47
N LYS A 91 20.54 -15.21 16.44
CA LYS A 91 19.72 -14.71 17.56
C LYS A 91 18.29 -15.23 17.47
N THR A 92 17.70 -15.50 18.62
CA THR A 92 16.29 -15.89 18.69
C THR A 92 15.38 -14.77 18.20
N LEU A 93 14.51 -15.09 17.25
CA LEU A 93 13.43 -14.22 16.81
C LEU A 93 12.31 -14.22 17.86
N THR A 94 12.18 -13.11 18.56
CA THR A 94 11.07 -12.83 19.48
C THR A 94 10.41 -11.52 19.06
N PHE A 95 9.18 -11.30 19.51
CA PHE A 95 8.47 -10.05 19.24
C PHE A 95 9.26 -8.82 19.71
N THR A 96 9.85 -8.91 20.91
CA THR A 96 10.66 -7.86 21.50
C THR A 96 12.02 -7.69 20.81
N SER A 97 12.67 -8.78 20.38
CA SER A 97 13.96 -8.68 19.68
C SER A 97 13.81 -8.03 18.30
N ILE A 98 12.74 -8.35 17.57
CA ILE A 98 12.42 -7.70 16.28
C ILE A 98 12.07 -6.23 16.49
N ALA A 99 11.18 -5.91 17.44
CA ALA A 99 10.78 -4.53 17.73
C ALA A 99 11.99 -3.65 18.11
N SER A 100 12.84 -4.15 19.01
CA SER A 100 14.05 -3.47 19.46
C SER A 100 15.05 -3.27 18.31
N LYS A 101 15.30 -4.30 17.50
CA LYS A 101 16.20 -4.22 16.33
C LYS A 101 15.68 -3.24 15.27
N CYS A 102 14.36 -3.16 15.11
CA CYS A 102 13.71 -2.14 14.28
C CYS A 102 13.77 -0.73 14.90
N GLY A 103 14.23 -0.54 16.13
CA GLY A 103 14.21 0.74 16.82
C GLY A 103 12.78 1.26 17.06
N PHE A 104 11.80 0.37 17.19
CA PHE A 104 10.44 0.74 17.59
C PHE A 104 10.31 0.64 19.11
N SER A 105 9.77 1.67 19.75
CA SER A 105 9.38 1.57 21.15
C SER A 105 8.22 0.58 21.30
N LEU A 106 8.10 -0.10 22.45
CA LEU A 106 6.97 -1.00 22.71
C LEU A 106 5.63 -0.26 22.59
N SER A 107 5.55 0.99 23.08
CA SER A 107 4.37 1.84 22.92
C SER A 107 4.00 2.03 21.44
N THR A 108 4.98 2.39 20.60
CA THR A 108 4.77 2.53 19.15
C THR A 108 4.25 1.25 18.51
N VAL A 109 4.82 0.10 18.89
CA VAL A 109 4.40 -1.20 18.34
C VAL A 109 2.98 -1.54 18.77
N TYR A 110 2.62 -1.34 20.04
CA TYR A 110 1.29 -1.69 20.54
C TYR A 110 0.19 -0.77 20.01
N ASN A 111 0.50 0.51 19.79
CA ASN A 111 -0.45 1.50 19.26
C ASN A 111 -0.57 1.45 17.73
N ASN A 112 0.42 0.90 17.02
CA ASN A 112 0.36 0.73 15.58
C ASN A 112 -0.02 -0.71 15.21
N ASN A 113 -1.31 -0.92 14.93
CA ASN A 113 -1.84 -2.25 14.64
C ASN A 113 -1.15 -2.93 13.44
N TYR A 114 -0.73 -2.16 12.44
CA TYR A 114 -0.01 -2.68 11.29
C TYR A 114 1.35 -3.27 11.71
N ILE A 115 2.18 -2.51 12.42
CA ILE A 115 3.50 -2.97 12.88
C ILE A 115 3.34 -4.21 13.75
N LYS A 116 2.42 -4.17 14.72
CA LYS A 116 2.11 -5.30 15.62
C LYS A 116 1.76 -6.56 14.84
N THR A 117 0.86 -6.44 13.87
CA THR A 117 0.37 -7.58 13.08
C THR A 117 1.46 -8.11 12.17
N LYS A 118 2.23 -7.21 11.53
CA LYS A 118 3.31 -7.59 10.64
C LYS A 118 4.41 -8.37 11.36
N ILE A 119 4.87 -7.90 12.52
CA ILE A 119 5.87 -8.62 13.33
C ILE A 119 5.35 -10.01 13.74
N ARG A 120 4.08 -10.12 14.14
CA ARG A 120 3.45 -11.42 14.49
C ARG A 120 3.43 -12.38 13.31
N MET A 121 3.02 -11.91 12.13
CA MET A 121 3.00 -12.73 10.91
C MET A 121 4.39 -13.22 10.55
N GLU A 122 5.40 -12.35 10.60
CA GLU A 122 6.78 -12.77 10.31
C GLU A 122 7.30 -13.79 11.33
N LEU A 123 6.94 -13.67 12.61
CA LEU A 123 7.28 -14.68 13.62
C LEU A 123 6.62 -16.03 13.34
N ILE A 124 5.35 -16.04 12.94
CA ILE A 124 4.63 -17.28 12.59
C ILE A 124 5.29 -17.93 11.37
N ASN A 125 5.55 -17.15 10.31
CA ASN A 125 6.16 -17.65 9.09
C ASN A 125 7.54 -18.27 9.34
N ASN A 126 8.36 -17.66 10.22
CA ASN A 126 9.68 -18.19 10.55
C ASN A 126 9.65 -19.37 11.54
N LYS A 127 8.58 -19.52 12.33
CA LYS A 127 8.39 -20.71 13.18
C LYS A 127 8.03 -21.95 12.36
N ASN A 128 7.29 -21.76 11.26
CA ASN A 128 6.88 -22.85 10.36
C ASN A 128 8.00 -23.29 9.39
N LEU A 129 9.13 -22.58 9.37
CA LEU A 129 10.31 -22.88 8.53
C LEU A 129 11.43 -23.62 9.30
N LYS A 130 11.22 -23.93 10.58
CA LYS A 130 12.10 -24.75 11.41
C LYS A 130 11.50 -26.13 11.59
#